data_AF-A0A898CRK2-F1
#
_entry.id   AF-A0A898CRK2-F1
#
_cell.length_a   1.000
_cell.length_b   1.000
_cell.length_c   1.000
_cell.angle_alpha   90.00
_cell.angle_beta   90.00
_cell.angle_gamma   90.00
#
_symmetry.space_group_name_H-M   'P 1'
#
loop_
_entity.id
_entity.type
_entity.pdbx_description
1 polymer ?
#
loop_
_entity_poly.entity_id
_entity_poly.type
_entity_poly.pdbx_seq_one_letter_code
_entity_poly.pdbx_strand_id
1 'polypeptide(L)'
;MNWEIRNLMCNIEIVKEKLEDVATTHTWFVDGRFTKRSLKTKEEVVNYGLAYNEHRIHNEQVTDLMLTYLEELDGLMNKFHEIEKASLSTDQSESNANVQSI
;
A
#
# COMPACT_ATOMS: atom_id res chain seq x y z
N MET A 1 -2.97 24.97 -1.48
CA MET A 1 -2.34 23.74 -0.96
C MET A 1 -0.86 23.79 -1.28
N ASN A 2 0.02 23.59 -0.28
CA ASN A 2 1.47 23.57 -0.47
C ASN A 2 1.84 22.58 -1.60
N TRP A 3 2.80 22.94 -2.47
CA TRP A 3 3.19 22.12 -3.61
C TRP A 3 3.76 20.76 -3.17
N GLU A 4 4.42 20.73 -2.01
CA GLU A 4 4.94 19.50 -1.39
C GLU A 4 3.82 18.56 -0.97
N ILE A 5 2.74 19.09 -0.38
CA ILE A 5 1.54 18.32 -0.02
C ILE A 5 0.87 17.75 -1.26
N ARG A 6 0.75 18.54 -2.35
CA ARG A 6 0.19 18.04 -3.61
C ARG A 6 1.03 16.89 -4.18
N ASN A 7 2.35 17.04 -4.20
CA ASN A 7 3.25 15.99 -4.67
C ASN A 7 3.17 14.73 -3.80
N LEU A 8 3.07 14.90 -2.48
CA LEU A 8 2.91 13.79 -1.55
C LEU A 8 1.61 13.02 -1.81
N MET A 9 0.49 13.72 -2.02
CA MET A 9 -0.79 13.08 -2.34
C MET A 9 -0.72 12.30 -3.65
N CYS A 10 -0.10 12.85 -4.70
CA CYS A 10 0.10 12.11 -5.96
C CYS A 10 0.91 10.81 -5.74
N ASN A 11 1.94 10.84 -4.89
CA ASN A 11 2.71 9.63 -4.59
C ASN A 11 1.88 8.60 -3.82
N ILE A 12 1.03 9.04 -2.89
CA ILE A 12 0.11 8.15 -2.16
C ILE A 12 -0.89 7.50 -3.12
N GLU A 13 -1.45 8.28 -4.05
CA GLU A 13 -2.35 7.77 -5.10
C GLU A 13 -1.68 6.70 -5.96
N ILE A 14 -0.42 6.92 -6.37
CA ILE A 14 0.35 5.93 -7.13
C ILE A 14 0.52 4.62 -6.34
N VAL A 15 0.87 4.69 -5.05
CA VAL A 15 1.03 3.47 -4.23
C VAL A 15 -0.31 2.76 -4.03
N LYS A 16 -1.40 3.52 -3.88
CA LYS A 16 -2.76 2.98 -3.83
C LYS A 16 -3.12 2.22 -5.11
N GLU A 17 -2.88 2.81 -6.28
CA GLU A 17 -3.14 2.16 -7.57
C GLU A 17 -2.35 0.85 -7.70
N LYS A 18 -1.06 0.85 -7.32
CA LYS A 18 -0.25 -0.38 -7.31
C LYS A 18 -0.81 -1.47 -6.38
N LEU A 19 -1.33 -1.10 -5.22
CA LEU A 19 -1.97 -2.05 -4.30
C LEU A 19 -3.28 -2.61 -4.87
N GLU A 20 -4.07 -1.77 -5.55
CA GLU A 20 -5.29 -2.18 -6.25
C GLU A 20 -4.99 -3.15 -7.40
N ASP A 21 -3.89 -2.93 -8.12
CA ASP A 21 -3.41 -3.84 -9.18
C ASP A 21 -2.99 -5.20 -8.62
N VAL A 22 -2.27 -5.23 -7.49
CA VAL A 22 -1.90 -6.48 -6.80
C VAL A 22 -3.14 -7.23 -6.35
N ALA A 23 -4.11 -6.54 -5.73
CA ALA A 23 -5.36 -7.15 -5.28
C ALA A 23 -6.19 -7.71 -6.45
N THR A 24 -6.27 -6.97 -7.55
CA THR A 24 -6.98 -7.39 -8.77
C THR A 24 -6.33 -8.62 -9.38
N THR A 25 -5.00 -8.62 -9.52
CA THR A 25 -4.24 -9.75 -10.06
C THR A 25 -4.38 -10.99 -9.19
N HIS A 26 -4.31 -10.84 -7.87
CA HIS A 26 -4.52 -11.95 -6.94
C HIS A 26 -5.95 -12.52 -7.04
N THR A 27 -6.95 -11.65 -7.15
CA THR A 27 -8.35 -12.06 -7.32
C THR A 27 -8.53 -12.88 -8.60
N TRP A 28 -8.02 -12.41 -9.74
CA TRP A 28 -8.10 -13.16 -11.00
C TRP A 28 -7.39 -14.50 -10.95
N PHE A 29 -6.23 -14.57 -10.28
CA PHE A 29 -5.51 -15.82 -10.10
C PHE A 29 -6.33 -16.84 -9.29
N VAL A 30 -6.93 -16.40 -8.18
CA VAL A 30 -7.76 -17.25 -7.32
C VAL A 30 -9.03 -17.67 -8.04
N ASP A 31 -9.75 -16.76 -8.67
CA ASP A 31 -10.99 -17.06 -9.39
C ASP A 31 -10.77 -17.98 -10.60
N GLY A 32 -9.60 -17.90 -11.26
CA GLY A 32 -9.26 -18.75 -12.40
C GLY A 32 -8.94 -20.20 -12.02
N ARG A 33 -8.39 -20.45 -10.83
CA ARG A 33 -7.87 -21.77 -10.42
C ARG A 33 -8.61 -22.41 -9.25
N PHE A 34 -9.19 -21.62 -8.35
CA PHE A 34 -9.67 -22.03 -7.03
C PHE A 34 -11.13 -21.65 -6.79
N THR A 35 -11.99 -22.05 -7.73
CA THR A 35 -13.42 -21.71 -7.78
C THR A 35 -14.29 -22.36 -6.70
N LYS A 36 -13.80 -23.41 -6.03
CA LYS A 36 -14.56 -24.17 -5.03
C LYS A 36 -13.98 -24.00 -3.64
N ARG A 37 -14.83 -23.61 -2.69
CA ARG A 37 -14.49 -23.48 -1.27
C ARG A 37 -14.21 -24.83 -0.59
N SER A 38 -14.78 -25.91 -1.10
CA SER A 38 -14.61 -27.26 -0.55
C SER A 38 -14.45 -28.27 -1.67
N LEU A 39 -13.45 -29.14 -1.55
CA LEU A 39 -13.20 -30.24 -2.48
C LEU A 39 -13.94 -31.48 -1.96
N LYS A 40 -14.77 -32.09 -2.81
CA LYS A 40 -15.63 -33.23 -2.47
C LYS A 40 -15.18 -34.52 -3.16
N THR A 41 -14.43 -34.43 -4.25
CA THR A 41 -13.96 -35.61 -4.98
C THR A 41 -12.44 -35.72 -4.94
N LYS A 42 -11.92 -36.93 -5.13
CA LYS A 42 -10.48 -37.18 -5.24
C LYS A 42 -9.86 -36.43 -6.43
N GLU A 43 -10.59 -36.35 -7.54
CA GLU A 43 -10.16 -35.62 -8.73
C GLU A 43 -9.98 -34.13 -8.45
N GLU A 44 -10.92 -33.51 -7.73
CA GLU A 44 -10.80 -32.11 -7.30
C GLU A 44 -9.57 -31.89 -6.42
N VAL A 45 -9.30 -32.78 -5.47
CA VAL A 45 -8.11 -32.72 -4.61
C VAL A 45 -6.82 -32.84 -5.41
N VAL A 46 -6.76 -33.77 -6.36
CA VAL A 46 -5.57 -33.97 -7.22
C VAL A 46 -5.34 -32.74 -8.10
N ASN A 47 -6.38 -32.24 -8.77
CA ASN A 47 -6.27 -31.06 -9.63
C ASN A 47 -5.83 -29.82 -8.84
N TYR A 48 -6.34 -29.64 -7.62
CA TYR A 48 -5.90 -28.57 -6.72
C TYR A 48 -4.42 -28.74 -6.32
N GLY A 49 -4.02 -29.97 -5.97
CA GLY A 49 -2.64 -30.28 -5.61
C GLY A 49 -1.64 -30.05 -6.75
N LEU A 50 -2.03 -30.30 -8.01
CA LEU A 50 -1.20 -30.02 -9.18
C LEU A 50 -0.90 -28.53 -9.35
N ALA A 51 -1.82 -27.66 -8.92
CA ALA A 51 -1.64 -26.21 -8.96
C ALA A 51 -0.84 -25.65 -7.76
N TYR A 52 -0.46 -26.48 -6.78
CA TYR A 52 0.13 -26.02 -5.52
C TYR A 52 1.39 -25.17 -5.71
N ASN A 53 2.33 -25.62 -6.55
CA ASN A 53 3.60 -24.92 -6.74
C ASN A 53 3.40 -23.52 -7.31
N GLU A 54 2.49 -23.38 -8.29
CA GLU A 54 2.15 -22.09 -8.88
C GLU A 54 1.47 -21.18 -7.86
N HIS A 55 0.54 -21.71 -7.07
CA HIS A 55 -0.12 -20.94 -6.01
C HIS A 55 0.85 -20.49 -4.91
N ARG A 56 1.80 -21.34 -4.52
CA ARG A 56 2.83 -20.97 -3.54
C ARG A 56 3.69 -19.81 -4.06
N ILE A 57 4.19 -19.92 -5.29
CA ILE A 57 5.01 -18.89 -5.93
C ILE A 57 4.23 -17.57 -6.06
N HIS A 58 2.98 -17.64 -6.55
CA HIS A 58 2.12 -16.46 -6.67
C HIS A 58 1.88 -15.78 -5.33
N ASN A 59 1.60 -16.54 -4.27
CA ASN A 59 1.37 -15.96 -2.94
C ASN A 59 2.64 -15.34 -2.34
N GLU A 60 3.81 -15.93 -2.57
CA GLU A 60 5.10 -15.32 -2.19
C GLU A 60 5.26 -13.96 -2.89
N GLN A 61 5.05 -13.91 -4.22
CA GLN A 61 5.15 -12.67 -5.00
C GLN A 61 4.14 -11.59 -4.57
N VAL A 62 2.89 -11.97 -4.33
CA VAL A 62 1.85 -11.05 -3.84
C VAL A 62 2.23 -10.49 -2.47
N THR A 63 2.71 -11.36 -1.56
CA THR A 63 3.12 -10.94 -0.21
C THR A 63 4.30 -9.97 -0.28
N ASP A 64 5.32 -10.29 -1.06
CA ASP A 64 6.51 -9.44 -1.22
C ASP A 64 6.15 -8.06 -1.78
N LEU A 65 5.28 -8.01 -2.80
CA LEU A 65 4.79 -6.73 -3.36
C LEU A 65 3.97 -5.94 -2.35
N MET A 66 3.07 -6.59 -1.61
CA MET A 66 2.29 -5.92 -0.57
C MET A 66 3.18 -5.31 0.51
N LEU A 67 4.18 -6.06 0.99
CA LEU A 67 5.14 -5.57 1.99
C LEU A 67 5.96 -4.40 1.45
N THR A 68 6.44 -4.48 0.21
CA THR A 68 7.18 -3.39 -0.44
C THR A 68 6.35 -2.11 -0.51
N TYR A 69 5.08 -2.20 -0.88
CA TYR A 69 4.21 -1.02 -0.95
C TYR A 69 3.79 -0.48 0.41
N LEU A 70 3.72 -1.32 1.44
CA LEU A 70 3.55 -0.85 2.82
C LEU A 70 4.77 -0.05 3.28
N GLU A 71 5.99 -0.51 2.98
CA GLU A 71 7.22 0.25 3.27
C GLU A 71 7.27 1.58 2.50
N GLU A 72 6.84 1.60 1.23
CA GLU A 72 6.70 2.85 0.46
C GLU A 72 5.71 3.81 1.15
N LEU A 73 4.55 3.32 1.60
CA LEU A 73 3.56 4.13 2.33
C LEU A 73 4.11 4.68 3.66
N ASP A 74 4.82 3.87 4.44
CA ASP A 74 5.47 4.32 5.68
C ASP A 74 6.45 5.47 5.40
N GLY A 75 7.21 5.38 4.31
CA GLY A 75 8.08 6.46 3.85
C GLY A 75 7.33 7.75 3.50
N LEU A 76 6.15 7.64 2.89
CA LEU A 76 5.29 8.77 2.57
C LEU A 76 4.64 9.38 3.82
N MET A 77 4.20 8.56 4.77
CA MET A 77 3.67 9.03 6.06
C MET A 77 4.73 9.79 6.87
N ASN A 78 5.98 9.31 6.88
CA ASN A 78 7.06 10.02 7.55
C ASN A 78 7.30 11.40 6.92
N LYS A 79 7.29 11.50 5.58
CA LYS A 79 7.39 12.80 4.88
C LYS A 79 6.23 13.73 5.23
N PHE A 80 5.02 13.19 5.41
CA PHE A 80 3.87 13.98 5.86
C PHE A 80 4.13 14.61 7.23
N HIS A 81 4.57 13.81 8.21
CA HIS A 81 4.86 14.29 9.57
C HIS A 81 5.95 15.36 9.59
N GLU A 82 6.98 15.25 8.74
CA GLU A 82 8.02 16.29 8.64
C GLU A 82 7.45 17.62 8.12
N ILE A 83 6.57 17.57 7.10
CA ILE A 83 5.90 18.78 6.57
C ILE A 83 4.99 19.40 7.63
N GLU A 84 4.22 18.59 8.35
CA GLU A 84 3.34 19.04 9.43
C GLU A 84 4.14 19.75 10.53
N LYS A 85 5.24 19.13 10.97
CA LYS A 85 6.12 19.68 12.00
C LYS A 85 6.78 20.99 11.58
N ALA A 86 7.24 21.08 10.32
CA ALA A 86 7.80 22.31 9.76
C ALA A 86 6.76 23.44 9.71
N SER A 87 5.52 23.12 9.33
CA SER A 87 4.41 24.07 9.29
C SER A 87 4.13 24.65 10.69
N LEU A 88 4.03 23.79 11.71
CA LEU A 88 3.81 24.21 13.11
C LEU A 88 4.94 25.11 13.65
N SER A 89 6.19 24.83 13.29
CA SER A 89 7.35 25.62 13.76
C SER A 89 7.40 27.04 13.15
N THR A 90 6.86 27.20 11.95
CA THR A 90 6.79 28.50 11.26
C THR A 90 5.75 29.40 11.93
N ASP A 91 4.58 28.85 12.25
CA ASP A 91 3.49 29.57 12.93
C ASP A 91 3.92 30.07 14.33
N GLN A 92 4.71 29.29 15.07
CA GLN A 92 5.23 29.71 16.38
C GLN A 92 6.25 30.86 16.29
N SER A 93 7.04 30.92 15.21
CA SER A 93 8.03 31.98 15.01
C SER A 93 7.36 33.32 14.68
N GLU A 94 6.29 33.30 13.88
CA GLU A 94 5.49 34.50 13.58
C GLU A 94 4.73 35.01 14.81
N SER A 95 4.21 34.11 15.66
CA SER A 95 3.59 34.47 16.93
C SER A 95 4.56 35.18 17.88
N ASN A 96 5.82 34.71 17.96
CA ASN A 96 6.80 35.29 18.90
C ASN A 96 7.37 36.62 18.42
N ALA A 97 7.50 36.84 17.11
CA ALA A 97 7.95 38.11 16.54
C ALA A 97 6.97 39.26 16.80
N ASN A 98 5.66 38.99 16.78
CA ASN A 98 4.63 40.00 17.04
C ASN A 98 4.51 40.40 18.52
N VAL A 99 4.99 39.59 19.46
CA VAL A 99 4.95 39.90 20.91
C VAL A 99 6.14 40.77 21.35
N GLN A 100 7.27 40.73 20.64
CA GLN A 100 8.45 41.55 20.96
C GLN A 100 8.42 42.98 20.37
N SER A 101 7.37 43.35 19.64
CA SER A 101 7.21 44.67 19.01
C SER A 101 6.29 45.64 19.77
N ILE A 102 5.94 45.34 21.02
CA ILE A 102 5.14 46.20 21.93
C ILE A 102 5.99 46.56 23.15
#